data_AF-A0A7X0SII6-F1
#
_entry.id   AF-A0A7X0SII6-F1
#
_cell.length_a   1.000
_cell.length_b   1.000
_cell.length_c   1.000
_cell.angle_alpha   90.00
_cell.angle_beta   90.00
_cell.angle_gamma   90.00
#
_symmetry.space_group_name_H-M   'P 1'
#
loop_
_entity.id
_entity.type
_entity.pdbx_description
1 polymer ?
#
loop_
_entity_poly.entity_id
_entity_poly.type
_entity_poly.pdbx_seq_one_letter_code
_entity_poly.pdbx_strand_id
1 'polypeptide(L)' 'MNNYDEKLQENKNKIMENIEYGRSVGINKISAIFAIEDEDKEALEKELINWLILEGYKVSLIQDEMKILVIELT' A
#
# COMPACT_ATOMS: atom_id res chain seq x y z
N MET A 1 1.34 10.65 19.03
CA MET A 1 1.03 10.68 17.59
C MET A 1 -0.50 10.68 17.48
N ASN A 2 -1.12 11.23 16.43
CA ASN A 2 -2.57 11.08 16.29
C ASN A 2 -2.88 9.64 15.77
N ASN A 3 -4.10 9.14 16.00
CA ASN A 3 -4.51 7.78 15.60
C ASN A 3 -4.39 7.54 14.08
N TYR A 4 -4.55 8.59 13.27
CA TYR A 4 -4.41 8.52 11.82
C TYR A 4 -2.95 8.28 11.40
N ASP A 5 -2.00 9.03 11.96
CA ASP A 5 -0.57 8.92 11.68
C ASP A 5 -0.03 7.53 12.08
N GLU A 6 -0.53 6.97 13.18
CA GLU A 6 -0.19 5.61 13.62
C GLU A 6 -0.67 4.58 12.60
N LYS A 7 -1.94 4.65 12.18
CA LYS A 7 -2.50 3.77 11.15
C LYS A 7 -1.77 3.89 9.81
N LEU A 8 -1.46 5.11 9.39
CA LEU A 8 -0.69 5.35 8.17
C LEU A 8 0.68 4.67 8.25
N GLN A 9 1.39 4.86 9.36
CA GLN A 9 2.72 4.28 9.55
C GLN A 9 2.68 2.75 9.63
N GLU A 10 1.68 2.17 10.31
CA GLU A 10 1.48 0.73 10.34
C GLU A 10 1.25 0.13 8.95
N ASN A 11 0.43 0.79 8.12
CA ASN A 11 0.21 0.35 6.74
C ASN A 11 1.48 0.47 5.89
N LYS A 12 2.25 1.56 6.03
CA LYS A 12 3.56 1.70 5.35
C LYS A 12 4.51 0.57 5.73
N ASN A 13 4.62 0.25 7.02
CA ASN A 13 5.48 -0.82 7.50
C ASN A 13 5.09 -2.18 6.88
N LYS A 14 3.80 -2.54 6.91
CA LYS A 14 3.30 -3.79 6.30
C LYS A 14 3.56 -3.85 4.79
N ILE A 15 3.40 -2.73 4.08
CA ILE A 15 3.68 -2.67 2.65
C ILE A 15 5.18 -2.88 2.39
N MET A 16 6.05 -2.25 3.19
CA MET A 16 7.51 -2.43 3.06
C MET A 16 7.96 -3.86 3.35
N GLU A 17 7.43 -4.50 4.40
CA GLU A 17 7.73 -5.90 4.70
C GLU A 17 7.39 -6.82 3.51
N ASN A 18 6.24 -6.59 2.86
CA ASN A 18 5.86 -7.34 1.67
C ASN A 18 6.78 -7.06 0.48
N ILE A 19 7.19 -5.80 0.28
CA ILE A 19 8.13 -5.40 -0.77
C ILE A 19 9.49 -6.07 -0.56
N GLU A 20 10.02 -6.02 0.66
CA GLU A 20 11.30 -6.65 1.02
C GLU A 20 11.24 -8.16 0.83
N TYR A 21 10.16 -8.80 1.29
CA TYR A 21 9.93 -10.21 1.05
C TYR A 21 9.88 -10.51 -0.45
N GLY A 22 9.07 -9.78 -1.23
CA GLY A 22 8.95 -9.95 -2.68
C GLY A 22 10.30 -9.83 -3.40
N ARG A 23 11.12 -8.84 -3.03
CA ARG A 23 12.49 -8.69 -3.54
C ARG A 23 13.37 -9.89 -3.19
N SER A 24 13.28 -10.39 -1.95
CA SER A 24 14.09 -11.53 -1.48
C SER A 24 13.80 -12.83 -2.23
N VAL A 25 12.58 -13.00 -2.74
CA VAL A 25 12.14 -14.18 -3.51
C VAL A 25 12.09 -13.96 -5.02
N GLY A 26 12.56 -12.81 -5.51
CA GLY A 26 12.64 -12.50 -6.96
C GLY A 26 11.30 -12.19 -7.61
N ILE A 27 10.29 -11.78 -6.85
CA ILE A 27 9.01 -11.31 -7.36
C ILE A 27 9.14 -9.82 -7.74
N ASN A 28 8.51 -9.43 -8.85
CA ASN A 28 8.52 -8.05 -9.37
C ASN A 28 7.14 -7.36 -9.28
N LYS A 29 6.12 -8.04 -8.74
CA LYS A 29 4.76 -7.54 -8.63
C LYS A 29 4.10 -8.04 -7.36
N ILE A 30 3.58 -7.12 -6.56
CA ILE A 30 2.84 -7.38 -5.33
C ILE A 30 1.42 -6.87 -5.51
N SER A 31 0.44 -7.64 -5.04
CA SER A 31 -0.95 -7.21 -4.95
C SER A 31 -1.40 -7.25 -3.49
N ALA A 32 -1.99 -6.17 -3.00
CA ALA A 32 -2.52 -6.04 -1.64
C ALA A 32 -4.00 -5.62 -1.69
N ILE A 33 -4.82 -6.18 -0.81
CA ILE A 33 -6.23 -5.79 -0.67
C ILE A 33 -6.31 -4.68 0.38
N PHE A 34 -6.91 -3.55 0.01
CA PHE A 34 -7.22 -2.48 0.96
C PHE A 34 -8.47 -2.82 1.77
N ALA A 35 -8.27 -3.65 2.80
CA ALA A 35 -9.26 -3.94 3.83
C ALA A 35 -9.13 -2.95 5.00
N ILE A 36 -9.31 -1.66 4.71
CA ILE A 36 -9.40 -0.61 5.73
C ILE A 36 -10.89 -0.43 6.05
N GLU A 37 -11.29 -0.68 7.29
CA GLU A 37 -12.63 -0.44 7.83
C GLU A 37 -12.57 0.76 8.77
N ASP A 38 -12.44 1.96 8.19
CA ASP A 38 -12.19 3.19 8.94
C ASP A 38 -12.86 4.41 8.29
N GLU A 39 -13.18 5.42 9.08
CA GLU A 39 -13.74 6.68 8.59
C GLU A 39 -12.75 7.42 7.68
N ASP A 40 -11.45 7.26 7.95
CA ASP A 40 -10.36 7.90 7.21
C ASP A 40 -9.84 7.07 6.01
N LYS A 41 -10.54 5.99 5.63
CA LYS A 41 -10.09 5.04 4.61
C LYS A 41 -9.61 5.71 3.32
N GLU A 42 -10.41 6.62 2.76
CA GLU A 42 -10.08 7.24 1.47
C GLU A 42 -8.84 8.13 1.56
N ALA A 43 -8.64 8.83 2.68
CA ALA A 43 -7.47 9.65 2.92
C ALA A 43 -6.21 8.77 3.06
N LEU A 44 -6.28 7.72 3.88
CA LEU A 44 -5.20 6.75 4.06
C LEU A 44 -4.80 6.09 2.73
N GLU A 45 -5.77 5.61 1.95
CA GLU A 45 -5.52 5.01 0.64
C GLU A 45 -4.78 5.96 -0.30
N LYS A 46 -5.28 7.20 -0.42
CA LYS A 46 -4.68 8.21 -1.29
C LYS A 46 -3.26 8.54 -0.86
N GLU A 47 -3.02 8.66 0.44
CA GLU A 47 -1.70 8.98 0.97
C GLU A 47 -0.70 7.83 0.76
N LEU A 48 -1.13 6.58 0.96
CA LEU A 48 -0.30 5.40 0.70
C LEU A 48 0.05 5.25 -0.78
N ILE A 49 -0.92 5.47 -1.68
CA ILE A 49 -0.67 5.44 -3.14
C ILE A 49 0.31 6.53 -3.54
N ASN A 50 0.11 7.77 -3.06
CA ASN A 50 1.02 8.88 -3.35
C ASN A 50 2.43 8.60 -2.84
N TRP A 51 2.55 8.06 -1.62
CA TRP A 51 3.84 7.67 -1.06
C TRP A 51 4.55 6.64 -1.94
N LEU A 52 3.87 5.56 -2.35
CA LEU A 52 4.48 4.55 -3.22
C LEU A 52 4.94 5.10 -4.57
N ILE A 53 4.18 6.02 -5.17
CA ILE A 53 4.57 6.70 -6.41
C ILE A 53 5.82 7.56 -6.19
N LEU A 54 5.92 8.26 -5.05
CA LEU A 54 7.10 9.08 -4.71
C LEU A 54 8.35 8.24 -4.47
N GLU A 55 8.19 7.02 -3.93
CA GLU A 55 9.27 6.03 -3.79
C GLU A 55 9.68 5.39 -5.13
N GLY A 56 8.99 5.72 -6.24
CA GLY A 56 9.30 5.27 -7.59
C GLY A 56 8.62 3.97 -8.00
N TYR A 57 7.72 3.42 -7.19
CA TYR A 57 6.96 2.25 -7.56
C TYR A 57 5.90 2.59 -8.61
N LYS A 58 5.69 1.68 -9.56
CA LYS A 58 4.54 1.76 -10.45
C LYS A 58 3.34 1.10 -9.77
N VAL A 59 2.28 1.89 -9.61
CA VAL A 59 1.12 1.52 -8.81
C VAL A 59 -0.14 1.49 -9.67
N SER A 60 -1.02 0.51 -9.48
CA SER A 60 -2.39 0.55 -9.99
C SER A 60 -3.40 0.18 -8.91
N LEU A 61 -4.56 0.84 -8.94
CA LEU A 61 -5.68 0.55 -8.05
C LEU A 61 -6.82 -0.03 -8.89
N ILE A 62 -7.22 -1.26 -8.58
CA ILE A 62 -8.37 -1.91 -9.19
C ILE A 62 -9.54 -1.75 -8.21
N GLN A 63 -10.63 -1.12 -8.66
CA GLN A 63 -11.86 -0.95 -7.88
C GLN A 63 -12.93 -1.91 -8.40
N ASP A 64 -13.26 -2.93 -7.61
CA ASP A 64 -14.36 -3.86 -7.83
C ASP A 64 -15.10 -4.08 -6.49
N GLU A 65 -15.59 -5.29 -6.17
CA GLU A 65 -16.11 -5.62 -4.83
C GLU A 65 -15.13 -5.28 -3.68
N MET A 66 -13.82 -5.30 -3.97
CA MET A 66 -12.76 -4.81 -3.10
C MET A 66 -11.77 -3.92 -3.87
N LYS A 67 -11.03 -3.07 -3.15
CA LYS A 67 -9.94 -2.27 -3.71
C LYS A 67 -8.63 -3.06 -3.65
N ILE A 68 -8.02 -3.32 -4.81
CA ILE A 68 -6.75 -4.04 -4.93
C ILE A 68 -5.66 -3.08 -5.38
N LEU A 69 -4.62 -2.94 -4.57
CA LEU A 69 -3.41 -2.20 -4.87
C LEU A 69 -2.38 -3.14 -5.49
N VAL A 70 -1.97 -2.85 -6.72
CA VAL A 70 -0.88 -3.55 -7.38
C VAL A 70 0.35 -2.64 -7.39
N ILE A 71 1.48 -3.18 -6.96
CA ILE A 71 2.77 -2.50 -6.85
C ILE A 71 3.77 -3.28 -7.72
N GLU A 72 4.33 -2.66 -8.74
CA GLU A 72 5.42 -3.20 -9.52
C GLU A 72 6.76 -2.76 -8.90
N LEU A 73 7.57 -3.75 -8.53
CA LEU A 73 8.88 -3.55 -7.92
C LEU A 73 9.89 -3.33 -9.05
N THR A 74 10.39 -2.10 -9.13
CA THR A 74 11.53 -1.72 -9.98
C THR A 74 12.86 -2.00 -9.29
#